data_AF-A0A497QII3-F1
#
_entry.id   AF-A0A497QII3-F1
#
_cell.length_a   1.000
_cell.length_b   1.000
_cell.length_c   1.000
_cell.angle_alpha   90.00
_cell.angle_beta   90.00
_cell.angle_gamma   90.00
#
_symmetry.space_group_name_H-M   'P 1'
#
loop_
_entity.id
_entity.type
_entity.pdbx_description
1 polymer ?
#
loop_
_entity_poly.entity_id
_entity_poly.type
_entity_poly.pdbx_seq_one_letter_code
_entity_poly.pdbx_strand_id
1 'polypeptide(L)'
;MSENNLEAMQEIYNSGSITTYRVHKEAKIEDLLQELNLENKYFVVLVNGKKATPDSTIAKDAEITILPRIAGGGRGRRNVKTKEKRQKPPRNKNKGPMWSVEGDKVIRNRKSCPKCGPGVFMADHYDRHTCGKCGFTQFKRVNRKIPAKK
;
A
#
# COMPACT_ATOMS: atom_id res chain seq x y z
N MET A 1 -1.71 41.19 38.71
CA MET A 1 -2.78 40.44 38.00
C MET A 1 -2.25 39.95 36.65
N SER A 2 -1.16 39.18 36.64
CA SER A 2 -0.39 38.86 35.42
C SER A 2 0.08 37.39 35.38
N GLU A 3 -0.55 36.51 36.15
CA GLU A 3 -0.21 35.08 36.19
C GLU A 3 -1.26 34.23 35.46
N ASN A 4 -2.49 34.71 35.32
CA ASN A 4 -3.59 33.96 34.68
C ASN A 4 -3.42 33.75 33.16
N ASN A 5 -2.58 34.54 32.50
CA ASN A 5 -2.40 34.44 31.05
C ASN A 5 -1.37 33.36 30.67
N LEU A 6 -0.41 33.03 31.55
CA LEU A 6 0.58 31.98 31.27
C LEU A 6 -0.01 30.57 31.47
N GLU A 7 -0.88 30.38 32.46
CA GLU A 7 -1.58 29.10 32.67
C GLU A 7 -2.60 28.83 31.56
N ALA A 8 -3.34 29.85 31.11
CA ALA A 8 -4.23 29.75 29.96
C ALA A 8 -3.47 29.34 28.68
N MET A 9 -2.21 29.78 28.51
CA MET A 9 -1.38 29.38 27.37
C MET A 9 -0.89 27.92 27.43
N GLN A 10 -0.74 27.33 28.62
CA GLN A 10 -0.35 25.93 28.78
C GLN A 10 -1.53 24.97 28.53
N GLU A 11 -2.76 25.36 28.85
CA GLU A 11 -3.96 24.56 28.54
C GLU A 11 -4.28 24.52 27.03
N ILE A 12 -4.04 25.62 26.33
CA ILE A 12 -4.15 25.72 24.87
C ILE A 12 -3.16 24.78 24.16
N TYR A 13 -1.98 24.54 24.76
CA TYR A 13 -0.98 23.65 24.19
C TYR A 13 -1.40 22.18 24.23
N ASN A 14 -2.36 21.82 25.10
CA ASN A 14 -2.78 20.44 25.35
C ASN A 14 -4.12 20.05 24.71
N SER A 15 -4.90 21.00 24.20
CA SER A 15 -6.11 20.71 23.43
C SER A 15 -5.94 21.28 22.03
N GLY A 16 -6.31 20.54 20.99
CA GLY A 16 -6.14 20.93 19.58
C GLY A 16 -7.02 22.12 19.16
N SER A 17 -7.02 23.22 19.92
CA SER A 17 -7.81 24.42 19.70
C SER A 17 -7.03 25.43 18.86
N ILE A 18 -7.69 25.88 17.80
CA ILE A 18 -7.29 27.00 16.95
C ILE A 18 -7.12 28.24 17.83
N THR A 19 -5.95 28.89 17.81
CA THR A 19 -5.74 30.16 18.52
C THR A 19 -5.96 31.33 17.57
N THR A 20 -6.94 32.17 17.89
CA THR A 20 -7.17 33.46 17.24
C THR A 20 -6.53 34.55 18.08
N TYR A 21 -5.55 35.27 17.53
CA TYR A 21 -4.86 36.39 18.17
C TYR A 21 -5.23 37.70 17.49
N ARG A 22 -5.45 38.75 18.29
CA ARG A 22 -5.64 40.13 17.80
C ARG A 22 -4.34 40.90 17.99
N VAL A 23 -3.85 41.49 16.90
CA VAL A 23 -2.56 42.19 16.88
C VAL A 23 -2.69 43.60 17.43
N HIS A 24 -1.96 43.90 18.50
CA HIS A 24 -1.96 45.22 19.12
C HIS A 24 -0.89 46.19 18.57
N LYS A 25 0.07 45.71 17.77
CA LYS A 25 1.16 46.51 17.19
C LYS A 25 1.46 46.10 15.75
N GLU A 26 1.79 47.06 14.90
CA GLU A 26 2.33 46.76 13.57
C GLU A 26 3.68 46.07 13.73
N ALA A 27 3.73 44.80 13.34
CA ALA A 27 4.92 43.96 13.42
C ALA A 27 4.95 43.02 12.22
N LYS A 28 6.13 42.47 11.95
CA LYS A 28 6.26 41.36 11.01
C LYS A 28 5.73 40.09 11.65
N ILE A 29 5.26 39.17 10.81
CA ILE A 29 4.83 37.84 11.27
C ILE A 29 5.99 37.11 11.95
N GLU A 30 7.22 37.28 11.46
CA GLU A 30 8.44 36.75 12.09
C GLU A 30 8.57 37.16 13.56
N ASP A 31 8.51 38.46 13.84
CA ASP A 31 8.69 38.99 15.19
C ASP A 31 7.58 38.49 16.14
N LEU A 32 6.33 38.40 15.64
CA LEU A 32 5.21 37.85 16.40
C LEU A 32 5.35 36.34 16.66
N LEU A 33 5.89 35.59 15.71
CA LEU A 33 6.16 34.15 15.87
C LEU A 33 7.28 33.89 16.90
N GLN A 34 8.28 34.77 16.96
CA GLN A 34 9.34 34.75 17.97
C GLN A 34 8.78 35.08 19.37
N GLU A 35 7.98 36.16 19.49
CA GLU A 35 7.33 36.54 20.75
C GLU A 35 6.43 35.42 21.32
N LEU A 36 5.72 34.72 20.44
CA LEU A 36 4.84 33.61 20.82
C LEU A 36 5.57 32.27 21.02
N ASN A 37 6.89 32.21 20.82
CA ASN A 37 7.69 30.96 20.84
C ASN A 37 7.14 29.86 19.90
N LEU A 38 6.57 30.24 18.76
CA LEU A 38 5.88 29.33 17.84
C LEU A 38 6.64 29.03 16.54
N GLU A 39 7.84 29.58 16.33
CA GLU A 39 8.62 29.52 15.08
C GLU A 39 8.63 28.15 14.35
N ASN A 40 8.63 27.04 15.08
CA ASN A 40 8.72 25.68 14.50
C ASN A 40 7.46 24.82 14.71
N LYS A 41 6.39 25.40 15.28
CA LYS A 41 5.19 24.67 15.73
C LYS A 41 3.90 25.07 15.02
N TYR A 42 3.95 26.00 14.07
CA TYR A 42 2.80 26.33 13.22
C TYR A 42 2.84 25.56 11.88
N PHE A 43 1.67 25.31 11.32
CA PHE A 43 1.48 24.74 9.99
C PHE A 43 1.14 25.82 8.97
N VAL A 44 0.19 26.70 9.31
CA VAL A 44 -0.25 27.83 8.49
C VAL A 44 -0.63 28.99 9.40
N VAL A 45 -0.21 30.20 9.04
CA VAL A 45 -0.68 31.46 9.63
C VAL A 45 -1.67 32.10 8.65
N LEU A 46 -2.86 32.44 9.15
CA LEU A 46 -3.87 33.18 8.39
C LEU A 46 -4.02 34.59 8.97
N VAL A 47 -3.97 35.61 8.12
CA VAL A 47 -4.30 37.01 8.47
C VAL A 47 -5.60 37.36 7.76
N ASN A 48 -6.65 37.68 8.51
CA ASN A 48 -8.01 37.93 8.01
C ASN A 48 -8.50 36.82 7.04
N GLY A 49 -8.17 35.56 7.33
CA GLY A 49 -8.53 34.40 6.51
C GLY A 49 -7.66 34.15 5.27
N LYS A 50 -6.64 34.98 4.99
CA LYS A 50 -5.69 34.77 3.89
C LYS A 50 -4.37 34.18 4.39
N LYS A 51 -3.80 33.24 3.64
CA LYS A 51 -2.49 32.66 3.93
C LYS A 51 -1.42 33.75 3.86
N ALA A 52 -0.64 33.85 4.93
CA ALA A 52 0.42 34.85 5.03
C ALA A 52 1.78 34.15 5.09
N THR A 53 2.77 34.75 4.42
CA THR A 53 4.18 34.33 4.50
C THR A 53 4.85 35.04 5.69
N PRO A 54 5.93 34.48 6.26
CA PRO A 54 6.62 35.06 7.42
C PRO A 54 7.05 36.52 7.23
N ASP A 55 7.37 36.90 5.99
CA ASP A 55 7.81 38.26 5.64
C ASP A 55 6.70 39.31 5.61
N SER A 56 5.42 38.91 5.68
CA SER A 56 4.32 39.86 5.49
C SER A 56 4.08 40.73 6.72
N THR A 57 3.86 42.03 6.48
CA THR A 57 3.58 43.04 7.50
C THR A 57 2.09 43.03 7.86
N ILE A 58 1.79 43.08 9.15
CA ILE A 58 0.42 43.04 9.65
C ILE A 58 -0.01 44.42 10.17
N ALA A 59 -1.24 44.82 9.84
CA ALA A 59 -1.85 46.04 10.35
C ALA A 59 -2.35 45.88 11.80
N LYS A 60 -2.42 46.99 12.54
CA LYS A 60 -3.05 47.01 13.87
C LYS A 60 -4.52 46.53 13.75
N ASP A 61 -4.94 45.69 14.69
CA ASP A 61 -6.26 45.03 14.78
C ASP A 61 -6.57 43.91 13.77
N ALA A 62 -5.58 43.43 13.00
CA ALA A 62 -5.79 42.27 12.15
C ALA A 62 -6.05 40.99 12.97
N GLU A 63 -6.95 40.14 12.49
CA GLU A 63 -7.24 38.85 13.08
C GLU A 63 -6.28 37.79 12.55
N ILE A 64 -5.50 37.19 13.44
CA ILE A 64 -4.57 36.12 13.10
C ILE A 64 -5.10 34.79 13.61
N THR A 65 -5.19 33.81 12.72
CA THR A 65 -5.45 32.42 13.09
C THR A 65 -4.18 31.59 12.90
N ILE A 66 -3.62 31.07 13.99
CA ILE A 66 -2.42 30.21 13.94
C ILE A 66 -2.87 28.75 14.04
N LEU A 67 -2.61 27.98 12.98
CA LEU A 67 -2.89 26.55 12.99
C LEU A 67 -1.64 25.79 13.46
N PRO A 68 -1.68 25.07 14.60
CA PRO A 68 -0.54 24.31 15.07
C PRO A 68 -0.24 23.13 14.13
N ARG A 69 1.03 22.76 14.02
CA ARG A 69 1.47 21.57 13.29
C ARG A 69 1.13 20.34 14.11
N ILE A 70 -0.10 19.85 13.95
CA ILE A 70 -0.51 18.57 14.50
C ILE A 70 0.37 17.50 13.84
N ALA A 71 1.26 16.90 14.61
CA ALA A 71 1.90 15.64 14.23
C ALA A 71 0.78 14.62 14.09
N GLY A 72 0.21 14.52 12.87
CA GLY A 72 -0.84 13.56 12.58
C GLY A 72 -0.39 12.20 13.11
N GLY A 73 -1.27 11.54 13.86
CA GLY A 73 -1.08 10.21 14.45
C GLY A 73 -0.95 9.10 13.40
N GLY A 74 -0.16 9.34 12.35
CA GLY A 74 0.36 8.33 11.47
C GLY A 74 1.31 7.48 12.28
N ARG A 75 0.78 6.43 12.91
CA ARG A 75 1.55 5.25 13.30
C ARG A 75 2.46 4.94 12.12
N GLY A 76 3.74 5.29 12.25
CA GLY A 76 4.72 5.11 11.19
C GLY A 76 4.59 3.67 10.72
N ARG A 77 4.31 3.47 9.43
CA ARG A 77 4.39 2.14 8.84
C ARG A 77 5.83 1.71 9.01
N ARG A 78 6.11 0.91 10.04
CA ARG A 78 7.40 0.23 10.17
C ARG A 78 7.60 -0.48 8.84
N ASN A 79 8.70 -0.19 8.16
CA ASN A 79 9.13 -0.96 7.00
C ASN A 79 9.45 -2.36 7.50
N VAL A 80 8.42 -3.21 7.59
CA VAL A 80 8.62 -4.65 7.76
C VAL A 80 9.40 -5.05 6.53
N LYS A 81 10.67 -5.48 6.72
CA LYS A 81 11.50 -6.04 5.66
C LYS A 81 10.72 -7.20 5.07
N THR A 82 10.03 -6.92 3.97
CA THR A 82 9.23 -7.92 3.28
C THR A 82 10.26 -8.85 2.65
N LYS A 83 10.19 -10.15 2.96
CA LYS A 83 11.12 -11.13 2.40
C LYS A 83 11.20 -10.92 0.89
N GLU A 84 12.40 -10.99 0.35
CA GLU A 84 12.65 -10.79 -1.07
C GLU A 84 11.70 -11.67 -1.89
N LYS A 85 11.01 -11.07 -2.86
CA LYS A 85 10.04 -11.78 -3.69
C LYS A 85 10.79 -12.85 -4.48
N ARG A 86 10.58 -14.12 -4.14
CA ARG A 86 11.07 -15.25 -4.92
C ARG A 86 10.63 -15.10 -6.38
N GLN A 87 11.60 -15.08 -7.30
CA GLN A 87 11.32 -15.12 -8.72
C GLN A 87 10.69 -16.48 -9.08
N LYS A 88 9.58 -16.45 -9.82
CA LYS A 88 8.90 -17.68 -10.26
C LYS A 88 9.72 -18.32 -11.38
N PRO A 89 9.93 -19.65 -11.35
CA PRO A 89 10.64 -20.33 -12.44
C PRO A 89 9.87 -20.18 -13.76
N PRO A 90 10.57 -20.10 -14.91
CA PRO A 90 9.92 -20.03 -16.21
C PRO A 90 9.12 -21.30 -16.47
N ARG A 91 7.97 -21.15 -17.14
CA ARG A 91 7.11 -22.30 -17.49
C ARG A 91 7.78 -23.10 -18.60
N ASN A 92 8.01 -24.39 -18.37
CA ASN A 92 8.43 -25.30 -19.43
C ASN A 92 7.30 -25.43 -20.49
N LYS A 93 7.60 -25.07 -21.74
CA LYS A 93 6.67 -25.11 -22.88
C LYS A 93 6.74 -26.41 -23.68
N ASN A 94 7.64 -27.34 -23.33
CA ASN A 94 7.81 -28.59 -24.07
C ASN A 94 6.59 -29.47 -23.88
N LYS A 95 5.75 -29.51 -24.91
CA LYS A 95 4.61 -30.40 -25.01
C LYS A 95 5.04 -31.59 -25.87
N GLY A 96 5.16 -32.77 -25.27
CA GLY A 96 5.43 -34.00 -26.04
C GLY A 96 4.32 -34.28 -27.08
N PRO A 97 4.60 -35.06 -28.14
CA PRO A 97 3.68 -35.28 -29.25
C PRO A 97 2.38 -35.96 -28.81
N MET A 98 1.23 -35.44 -29.24
CA MET A 98 -0.09 -36.04 -28.95
C MET A 98 -0.48 -37.13 -29.94
N TRP A 99 0.09 -37.12 -31.13
CA TRP A 99 -0.23 -38.02 -32.23
C TRP A 99 1.05 -38.62 -32.79
N SER A 100 0.98 -39.88 -33.21
CA SER A 100 2.00 -40.54 -34.03
C SER A 100 1.36 -40.99 -35.34
N VAL A 101 2.19 -41.11 -36.39
CA VAL A 101 1.79 -41.66 -37.68
C VAL A 101 2.50 -43.01 -37.81
N GLU A 102 1.74 -44.09 -37.94
CA GLU A 102 2.25 -45.42 -38.22
C GLU A 102 1.70 -45.86 -39.58
N GLY A 103 2.55 -45.77 -40.61
CA GLY A 103 2.14 -45.97 -42.00
C GLY A 103 1.03 -45.00 -42.40
N ASP A 104 -0.12 -45.56 -42.82
CA ASP A 104 -1.29 -44.78 -43.26
C ASP A 104 -2.28 -44.45 -42.13
N LYS A 105 -1.97 -44.80 -40.87
CA LYS A 105 -2.87 -44.62 -39.72
C LYS A 105 -2.33 -43.61 -38.71
N VAL A 106 -3.22 -42.76 -38.22
CA VAL A 106 -2.93 -41.77 -37.17
C VAL A 106 -3.31 -42.35 -35.80
N ILE A 107 -2.34 -42.48 -34.91
CA ILE A 107 -2.51 -43.05 -33.57
C ILE A 107 -2.47 -41.93 -32.52
N ARG A 108 -3.35 -42.04 -31.51
CA ARG A 108 -3.39 -41.14 -30.36
C ARG A 108 -2.43 -41.64 -29.27
N ASN A 109 -1.46 -40.81 -28.89
CA ASN A 109 -0.50 -41.15 -27.83
C ASN A 109 -1.07 -40.99 -26.43
N ARG A 110 -2.11 -40.16 -26.25
CA ARG A 110 -2.69 -39.81 -24.95
C ARG A 110 -4.19 -40.11 -24.90
N LYS A 111 -4.67 -40.40 -23.69
CA LYS A 111 -6.10 -40.63 -23.43
C LYS A 111 -6.91 -39.34 -23.63
N SER A 112 -8.10 -39.48 -24.22
CA SER A 112 -9.09 -38.40 -24.30
C SER A 112 -9.83 -38.24 -22.97
N CYS A 113 -10.24 -37.02 -22.66
CA CYS A 113 -11.03 -36.75 -21.47
C CYS A 113 -12.49 -37.24 -21.66
N PRO A 114 -13.06 -38.04 -20.74
CA PRO A 114 -14.43 -38.53 -20.86
C PRO A 114 -15.47 -37.41 -20.74
N LYS A 115 -15.14 -36.29 -20.07
CA LYS A 115 -16.06 -35.15 -19.90
C LYS A 115 -15.97 -34.12 -21.03
N CYS A 116 -14.80 -33.94 -21.64
CA CYS A 116 -14.58 -32.93 -22.68
C CYS A 116 -14.60 -33.48 -24.11
N GLY A 117 -14.66 -34.80 -24.27
CA GLY A 117 -14.76 -35.45 -25.57
C GLY A 117 -13.41 -35.66 -26.30
N PRO A 118 -13.47 -36.15 -27.55
CA PRO A 118 -12.32 -36.69 -28.29
C PRO A 118 -11.28 -35.66 -28.77
N GLY A 119 -11.46 -34.37 -28.47
CA GLY A 119 -10.51 -33.29 -28.79
C GLY A 119 -9.61 -32.85 -27.63
N VAL A 120 -9.86 -33.31 -26.40
CA VAL A 120 -9.11 -32.89 -25.21
C VAL A 120 -8.30 -34.04 -24.64
N PHE A 121 -6.99 -33.94 -24.75
CA PHE A 121 -6.06 -34.91 -24.19
C PHE A 121 -5.83 -34.70 -22.70
N MET A 122 -5.77 -35.80 -21.96
CA MET A 122 -5.35 -35.81 -20.56
C MET A 122 -3.82 -35.78 -20.47
N ALA A 123 -3.30 -35.06 -19.49
CA ALA A 123 -1.89 -35.07 -19.15
C ALA A 123 -1.55 -36.38 -18.45
N ASP A 124 -0.51 -37.06 -18.93
CA ASP A 124 0.03 -38.24 -18.29
C ASP A 124 1.03 -37.80 -17.20
N HIS A 125 0.66 -38.03 -15.94
CA HIS A 125 1.57 -38.00 -14.82
C HIS A 125 1.87 -39.42 -14.33
N TYR A 126 2.90 -39.55 -13.50
CA TYR A 126 3.33 -40.82 -12.94
C TYR A 126 2.18 -41.58 -12.24
N ASP A 127 1.44 -40.89 -11.40
CA ASP A 127 0.39 -41.42 -10.51
C ASP A 127 -1.03 -41.27 -11.07
N ARG A 128 -1.23 -40.41 -12.08
CA ARG A 128 -2.56 -40.00 -12.52
C ARG A 128 -2.60 -39.48 -13.95
N HIS A 129 -3.79 -39.45 -14.52
CA HIS A 129 -4.11 -38.68 -15.72
C HIS A 129 -4.99 -37.49 -15.32
N THR A 130 -4.66 -36.28 -15.76
CA THR A 130 -5.42 -35.06 -15.41
C THR A 130 -5.88 -34.32 -16.66
N CYS A 131 -7.11 -33.84 -16.67
CA CYS A 131 -7.61 -32.97 -17.72
C CYS A 131 -7.38 -31.51 -17.35
N GLY A 132 -6.62 -30.78 -18.18
CA GLY A 132 -6.40 -29.34 -17.97
C GLY A 132 -7.60 -28.45 -18.28
N LYS A 133 -8.65 -28.96 -18.94
CA LYS A 133 -9.85 -28.18 -19.32
C LYS A 133 -10.96 -28.25 -18.27
N CYS A 134 -11.27 -29.45 -17.74
CA CYS A 134 -12.35 -29.66 -16.78
C CYS A 134 -11.90 -30.13 -15.38
N GLY A 135 -10.60 -30.33 -15.16
CA GLY A 135 -10.07 -30.79 -13.86
C GLY A 135 -10.30 -32.27 -13.55
N PHE A 136 -10.93 -33.04 -14.46
CA PHE A 136 -11.13 -34.48 -14.25
C PHE A 136 -9.80 -35.21 -14.07
N THR A 137 -9.71 -36.05 -13.04
CA THR A 137 -8.50 -36.79 -12.68
C THR A 137 -8.81 -38.26 -12.54
N GLN A 138 -8.01 -39.10 -13.22
CA GLN A 138 -8.08 -40.55 -13.11
C GLN A 138 -6.75 -41.09 -12.58
N PHE A 139 -6.76 -41.69 -11.40
CA PHE A 139 -5.56 -42.26 -10.78
C PHE A 139 -5.16 -43.57 -11.46
N LYS A 140 -3.87 -43.72 -11.71
CA LYS A 140 -3.29 -44.97 -12.19
C LYS A 140 -3.15 -45.91 -11.00
N ARG A 141 -3.65 -47.14 -11.09
CA ARG A 141 -3.32 -48.20 -10.13
C ARG A 141 -1.90 -48.69 -10.43
N VAL A 142 -0.90 -47.90 -10.04
CA VAL A 142 0.50 -48.28 -10.17
C VAL A 142 0.97 -48.91 -8.88
N ASN A 143 1.30 -50.21 -8.92
CA ASN A 143 1.95 -50.92 -7.82
C ASN A 143 3.46 -50.60 -7.73
N ARG A 144 3.87 -49.41 -8.19
CA ARG A 144 5.26 -48.97 -8.31
C ARG A 144 5.53 -47.86 -7.29
N LYS A 145 6.70 -47.89 -6.65
CA LYS A 145 7.12 -46.90 -5.64
C LYS A 145 7.19 -45.50 -6.29
N ILE A 146 6.41 -44.56 -5.76
CA ILE A 146 6.41 -43.16 -6.21
C ILE A 146 7.80 -42.57 -5.92
N PRO A 147 8.52 -42.03 -6.92
CA PRO A 147 9.81 -41.40 -6.68
C PRO A 147 9.62 -40.19 -5.77
N ALA A 148 10.39 -40.12 -4.69
CA ALA A 148 10.38 -38.97 -3.78
C ALA A 148 10.72 -37.70 -4.57
N LYS A 149 9.94 -36.62 -4.37
CA LYS A 149 10.24 -35.32 -4.99
C LYS A 149 11.59 -34.83 -4.47
N LYS A 150 12.53 -34.59 -5.38
CA LYS A 150 13.75 -33.82 -5.09
C LYS A 150 13.41 -32.34 -4.90
#